data_AF-A0A967JXC1-F1
#
_entry.id   AF-A0A967JXC1-F1
#
_cell.length_a   1.000
_cell.length_b   1.000
_cell.length_c   1.000
_cell.angle_alpha   90.00
_cell.angle_beta   90.00
_cell.angle_gamma   90.00
#
_symmetry.space_group_name_H-M   'P 1'
#
loop_
_entity.id
_entity.type
_entity.pdbx_description
1 polymer ?
#
loop_
_entity_poly.entity_id
_entity_poly.type
_entity_poly.pdbx_seq_one_letter_code
_entity_poly.pdbx_strand_id
1 'polypeptide(L)'
;MIEWALIVSLVLFVAGGLYVVRRPRTAPVSYWVFGWIVGASAGALLLLQHELPMVRFLSYPMSSLFAGLLLAGALALADREVPRWLLPA
;
A
#
# COMPACT_ATOMS: atom_id res chain seq x y z
N MET A 1 23.01 -6.71 -1.90
CA MET A 1 22.91 -5.59 -0.92
C MET A 1 21.91 -4.52 -1.37
N ILE A 2 21.91 -4.18 -2.66
CA ILE A 2 20.97 -3.20 -3.25
C ILE A 2 19.52 -3.67 -3.16
N GLU A 3 19.27 -4.99 -3.29
CA GLU A 3 17.93 -5.57 -3.21
C GLU A 3 17.28 -5.32 -1.85
N TRP A 4 18.04 -5.48 -0.77
CA TRP A 4 17.58 -5.22 0.60
C TRP A 4 17.30 -3.74 0.84
N ALA A 5 18.16 -2.86 0.32
CA ALA A 5 17.91 -1.42 0.39
C ALA A 5 16.60 -1.06 -0.32
N LEU A 6 16.36 -1.63 -1.51
CA LEU A 6 15.14 -1.42 -2.27
C LEU A 6 13.90 -1.95 -1.53
N ILE A 7 13.96 -3.16 -0.99
CA ILE A 7 12.85 -3.76 -0.22
C ILE A 7 12.54 -2.89 1.01
N VAL A 8 13.55 -2.47 1.77
CA VAL A 8 13.36 -1.60 2.94
C VAL A 8 12.78 -0.25 2.54
N SER A 9 13.27 0.37 1.46
CA SER A 9 12.71 1.62 0.94
C SER A 9 11.25 1.48 0.53
N LEU A 10 10.88 0.39 -0.16
CA LEU A 10 9.49 0.12 -0.55
C LEU A 10 8.59 -0.04 0.68
N VAL A 11 9.03 -0.81 1.68
CA VAL A 11 8.27 -1.01 2.91
C VAL A 11 8.10 0.30 3.68
N LEU A 12 9.16 1.10 3.82
CA LEU A 12 9.10 2.41 4.49
C LEU A 12 8.20 3.39 3.74
N PHE A 13 8.24 3.38 2.41
CA PHE A 13 7.40 4.25 1.60
C PHE A 13 5.92 3.92 1.73
N VAL A 14 5.57 2.62 1.74
CA VAL A 14 4.20 2.18 1.97
C VAL A 14 3.74 2.47 3.40
N ALA A 15 4.59 2.25 4.40
CA ALA A 15 4.29 2.59 5.79
C ALA A 15 4.05 4.11 5.97
N GLY A 16 4.91 4.95 5.37
CA GLY A 16 4.75 6.40 5.35
C GLY A 16 3.46 6.82 4.62
N GLY A 17 3.13 6.15 3.53
CA GLY A 17 1.88 6.36 2.81
C GLY A 17 0.64 6.06 3.64
N LEU A 18 0.64 4.92 4.34
CA LEU A 18 -0.43 4.55 5.27
C LEU A 18 -0.60 5.58 6.38
N TYR A 19 0.50 6.11 6.91
CA TYR A 19 0.46 7.17 7.89
C TYR A 19 -0.18 8.46 7.34
N VAL A 20 0.12 8.84 6.10
CA VAL A 20 -0.44 10.04 5.45
C VAL A 20 -1.94 9.88 5.20
N VAL A 21 -2.39 8.76 4.62
CA VAL A 21 -3.81 8.56 4.24
C VAL A 21 -4.75 8.40 5.44
N ARG A 22 -4.20 8.23 6.64
CA ARG A 22 -4.95 8.18 7.90
C ARG A 22 -5.15 9.54 8.54
N ARG A 23 -4.51 10.59 8.03
CA ARG A 23 -4.71 11.95 8.55
C ARG A 23 -6.16 12.38 8.25
N PRO A 24 -6.83 13.04 9.22
CA PRO A 24 -8.12 13.66 8.96
C PRO A 24 -7.96 14.69 7.82
N ARG A 25 -8.92 14.70 6.88
CA ARG A 25 -8.93 15.53 5.65
C ARG A 25 -8.01 15.08 4.51
N THR A 26 -7.68 13.80 4.44
CA THR A 26 -7.04 13.24 3.24
C THR A 26 -7.97 13.38 2.03
N ALA A 27 -7.47 13.92 0.92
CA ALA A 27 -8.23 14.00 -0.32
C ALA A 27 -8.50 12.59 -0.88
N PRO A 28 -9.70 12.31 -1.44
CA PRO A 28 -10.04 10.99 -1.98
C PRO A 28 -9.01 10.44 -2.97
N VAL A 29 -8.46 11.31 -3.82
CA VAL A 29 -7.45 10.98 -4.81
C VAL A 29 -6.16 10.42 -4.19
N SER A 30 -5.80 10.83 -2.98
CA SER A 30 -4.59 10.37 -2.30
C SER A 30 -4.64 8.87 -2.02
N TYR A 31 -5.81 8.31 -1.70
CA TYR A 31 -5.97 6.87 -1.51
C TYR A 31 -5.70 6.09 -2.80
N TRP A 32 -6.14 6.59 -3.95
CA TRP A 32 -5.87 5.95 -5.23
C TRP A 32 -4.41 6.06 -5.64
N VAL A 33 -3.79 7.23 -5.47
CA VAL A 33 -2.35 7.42 -5.75
C VAL A 33 -1.53 6.45 -4.90
N PHE A 34 -1.79 6.37 -3.60
CA PHE A 34 -1.10 5.40 -2.73
C PHE A 34 -1.45 3.96 -3.07
N GLY A 35 -2.69 3.67 -3.47
CA GLY A 35 -3.08 2.36 -3.99
C GLY A 35 -2.16 1.93 -5.13
N TRP A 36 -2.05 2.75 -6.18
CA TRP A 36 -1.20 2.43 -7.33
C TRP A 36 0.27 2.28 -6.97
N ILE A 37 0.79 3.09 -6.04
CA ILE A 37 2.15 2.95 -5.51
C ILE A 37 2.34 1.59 -4.82
N VAL A 38 1.39 1.21 -3.94
CA VAL A 38 1.42 -0.08 -3.25
C VAL A 38 1.31 -1.23 -4.24
N GLY A 39 0.45 -1.12 -5.25
CA GLY A 39 0.31 -2.12 -6.32
C GLY A 39 1.60 -2.28 -7.13
N ALA A 40 2.24 -1.19 -7.53
CA ALA A 40 3.54 -1.22 -8.21
C ALA A 40 4.64 -1.85 -7.33
N SER A 41 4.63 -1.52 -6.03
CA SER A 41 5.55 -2.11 -5.05
C SER A 41 5.33 -3.62 -4.93
N ALA A 42 4.06 -4.08 -4.82
CA ALA A 42 3.72 -5.50 -4.80
C ALA A 42 4.19 -6.23 -6.06
N GLY A 43 4.00 -5.62 -7.23
CA GLY A 43 4.48 -6.13 -8.51
C GLY A 43 6.00 -6.28 -8.55
N ALA A 44 6.75 -5.27 -8.07
CA ALA A 44 8.21 -5.35 -7.98
C ALA A 44 8.67 -6.48 -7.04
N LEU A 45 7.99 -6.66 -5.90
CA LEU A 45 8.28 -7.76 -4.97
C LEU A 45 7.99 -9.14 -5.59
N LEU A 46 6.93 -9.26 -6.40
CA LEU A 46 6.62 -10.50 -7.14
C LEU A 46 7.70 -10.84 -8.18
N LEU A 47 8.33 -9.85 -8.82
CA LEU A 47 9.45 -10.10 -9.73
C LEU A 47 10.70 -10.59 -8.96
N LEU A 48 10.92 -10.08 -7.75
CA LEU A 48 12.04 -10.44 -6.89
C LEU A 48 11.87 -11.78 -6.15
N GLN A 49 10.67 -12.37 -6.17
CA GLN A 49 10.37 -13.57 -5.37
C GLN A 49 11.16 -14.82 -5.82
N HIS A 50 11.65 -14.84 -7.06
CA HIS A 50 12.44 -15.96 -7.58
C HIS A 50 13.82 -16.03 -6.91
N GLU A 51 14.44 -14.86 -6.70
CA GLU A 51 15.74 -14.71 -6.06
C GLU A 51 15.64 -14.72 -4.53
N LEU A 52 14.53 -14.18 -4.00
CA LEU A 52 14.30 -14.03 -2.56
C LEU A 52 12.88 -14.54 -2.21
N PRO A 53 12.71 -15.86 -1.97
CA PRO A 53 11.39 -16.44 -1.72
C PRO A 53 10.69 -15.87 -0.48
N MET A 54 11.46 -15.31 0.47
CA MET A 54 10.92 -14.63 1.66
C MET A 54 10.08 -13.39 1.31
N VAL A 55 10.31 -12.74 0.16
CA VAL A 55 9.56 -11.54 -0.24
C VAL A 55 8.11 -11.87 -0.64
N ARG A 56 7.82 -13.15 -0.95
CA ARG A 56 6.46 -13.63 -1.22
C ARG A 56 5.51 -13.39 -0.04
N PHE A 57 6.02 -13.38 1.18
CA PHE A 57 5.21 -13.07 2.37
C PHE A 57 4.82 -11.59 2.45
N LEU A 58 5.60 -10.70 1.83
CA LEU A 58 5.33 -9.26 1.77
C LEU A 58 4.37 -8.89 0.61
N SER A 59 4.37 -9.66 -0.48
CA SER A 59 3.50 -9.35 -1.64
C SER A 59 2.01 -9.50 -1.32
N TYR A 60 1.63 -10.45 -0.44
CA TYR A 60 0.25 -10.66 0.00
C TYR A 60 -0.37 -9.47 0.74
N PRO A 61 0.23 -8.96 1.85
CA PRO A 61 -0.31 -7.80 2.55
C PRO A 61 -0.28 -6.55 1.67
N MET A 62 0.74 -6.37 0.80
CA MET A 62 0.77 -5.27 -0.17
C MET A 62 -0.40 -5.33 -1.16
N SER A 63 -0.71 -6.51 -1.70
CA SER A 63 -1.84 -6.66 -2.63
C SER A 63 -3.19 -6.41 -1.95
N SER A 64 -3.33 -6.83 -0.69
CA SER A 64 -4.54 -6.58 0.11
C SER A 64 -4.69 -5.08 0.42
N LEU A 65 -3.58 -4.42 0.75
CA LEU A 65 -3.52 -2.97 0.96
C LEU A 65 -3.93 -2.17 -0.29
N PHE A 66 -3.51 -2.60 -1.48
CA PHE A 66 -3.93 -1.98 -2.73
C PHE A 66 -5.46 -1.97 -2.87
N ALA A 67 -6.10 -3.13 -2.71
CA ALA A 67 -7.55 -3.23 -2.78
C ALA A 67 -8.25 -2.38 -1.70
N GLY A 68 -7.73 -2.40 -0.47
CA GLY A 68 -8.24 -1.59 0.64
C GLY A 68 -8.16 -0.09 0.37
N LEU A 69 -7.06 0.38 -0.23
CA LEU A 69 -6.85 1.78 -0.60
C LEU A 69 -7.78 2.22 -1.75
N LEU A 70 -8.01 1.37 -2.75
CA LEU A 70 -8.99 1.67 -3.80
C LEU A 70 -10.41 1.79 -3.24
N LEU A 71 -10.80 0.86 -2.36
CA LEU A 71 -12.10 0.91 -1.70
C LEU A 71 -12.23 2.14 -0.79
N ALA A 72 -11.18 2.48 -0.02
CA ALA A 72 -11.15 3.69 0.80
C ALA A 72 -11.31 4.97 -0.06
N GLY A 73 -10.62 5.04 -1.19
CA GLY A 73 -10.76 6.16 -2.13
C GLY A 73 -12.17 6.25 -2.74
N ALA A 74 -12.79 5.12 -3.06
CA ALA A 74 -14.16 5.07 -3.56
C ALA A 74 -15.18 5.53 -2.51
N LEU A 75 -15.03 5.11 -1.26
CA LEU A 75 -15.86 5.56 -0.14
C LEU A 75 -15.70 7.06 0.11
N ALA A 76 -14.45 7.54 0.15
CA ALA A 76 -14.15 8.96 0.34
C ALA A 76 -14.71 9.82 -0.80
N LEU A 77 -14.66 9.34 -2.05
CA LEU A 77 -15.27 10.02 -3.20
C LEU A 77 -16.80 10.07 -3.11
N ALA A 78 -17.42 9.03 -2.54
CA ALA A 78 -18.86 8.96 -2.29
C ALA A 78 -19.30 9.69 -1.00
N ASP A 79 -18.42 10.49 -0.40
CA ASP A 79 -18.64 11.22 0.85
C ASP A 79 -19.08 10.31 2.01
N ARG A 80 -18.56 9.07 2.02
CA ARG A 80 -18.76 8.08 3.09
C ARG A 80 -17.52 8.02 3.98
N GLU A 81 -17.74 7.78 5.27
CA GLU A 81 -16.65 7.53 6.21
C GLU A 81 -15.86 6.26 5.83
N VAL A 82 -14.54 6.36 5.82
CA VAL A 82 -13.65 5.21 5.62
C VAL A 82 -13.52 4.46 6.95
N PRO A 83 -13.93 3.19 7.05
CA PRO A 83 -13.84 2.45 8.30
C PRO A 83 -12.39 2.27 8.75
N ARG A 84 -12.11 2.47 10.04
CA ARG A 84 -10.74 2.37 10.58
C ARG A 84 -10.12 0.98 10.43
N TRP A 85 -10.95 -0.07 10.38
CA TRP A 85 -10.50 -1.45 10.20
C TRP A 85 -10.14 -1.78 8.74
N LEU A 86 -10.50 -0.93 7.77
CA LEU A 86 -10.24 -1.20 6.36
C LEU A 86 -8.75 -1.09 6.00
N LEU A 87 -8.01 -0.25 6.73
CA LEU A 87 -6.58 -0.07 6.53
C LEU A 87 -5.83 -0.54 7.80
N PRO A 88 -4.81 -1.41 7.67
CA PRO A 88 -4.13 -2.03 8.81
C PRO A 88 -3.41 -1.03 9.71
N ALA A 89 -3.55 -1.22 11.04
CA ALA A 89 -3.07 -0.40 12.17
C ALA A 89 -1.59 0.00 12.08
#